data_AF-A0A2S9YBJ4-F1
#
_entry.id   AF-A0A2S9YBJ4-F1
#
_cell.length_a   1.000
_cell.length_b   1.000
_cell.length_c   1.000
_cell.angle_alpha   90.00
_cell.angle_beta   90.00
_cell.angle_gamma   90.00
#
_symmetry.space_group_name_H-M   'P 1'
#
loop_
_entity.id
_entity.type
_entity.pdbx_description
1 polymer ?
#
loop_
_entity_poly.entity_id
_entity_poly.type
_entity_poly.pdbx_seq_one_letter_code
_entity_poly.pdbx_strand_id
1 'polypeptide(L)'
;MTTATATDINTDDQPSIATERTWQDAVCTLIDHASVHGSCFSSGELARALRVERADFRFAVTELGEFVKDLFHQGAIEYRDRHGQVTAAVQVPRRTDGRSRTPAGTEVFVYAPTPVLGQAHDFEVEIPRPGFTPTALERQRFAAAAAQANAEMVASVHGDGRLCIPRRAFEQLSHATGVSIRGGDKIWVGVELGAGETLRVYLEQRDGCDEHGLQPDRGRVRFTAPASLTSFTPGARFAIEVDGDGLSIALDPLDG
;
A
#
# COMPACT_ATOMS: atom_id res chain seq x y z
N MET A 1 33.79 2.45 2.17
CA MET A 1 32.35 2.16 2.02
C MET A 1 31.96 1.28 3.19
N THR A 2 31.23 1.84 4.15
CA THR A 2 30.83 1.14 5.38
C THR A 2 29.43 0.61 5.14
N THR A 3 29.28 -0.70 5.05
CA THR A 3 27.99 -1.39 4.86
C THR A 3 27.15 -1.16 6.12
N ALA A 4 26.10 -0.34 6.03
CA ALA A 4 25.14 -0.19 7.11
C ALA A 4 24.37 -1.51 7.23
N THR A 5 24.63 -2.24 8.32
CA THR A 5 23.95 -3.49 8.63
C THR A 5 22.57 -3.13 9.18
N ALA A 6 21.51 -3.62 8.53
CA ALA A 6 20.18 -3.55 9.11
C ALA A 6 20.23 -4.25 10.48
N THR A 7 19.80 -3.55 11.53
CA THR A 7 19.76 -4.14 12.87
C THR A 7 18.49 -4.98 12.93
N ASP A 8 18.63 -6.30 12.84
CA ASP A 8 17.52 -7.23 13.01
C ASP A 8 16.86 -6.98 14.37
N ILE A 9 15.53 -6.95 14.39
CA ILE A 9 14.76 -6.82 15.62
C ILE A 9 14.98 -8.10 16.42
N ASN A 10 15.82 -8.03 17.44
CA ASN A 10 15.81 -9.04 18.49
C ASN A 10 14.41 -9.02 19.11
N THR A 11 13.75 -10.18 19.16
CA THR A 11 12.35 -10.30 19.62
C THR A 11 12.16 -9.89 21.09
N ASP A 12 13.27 -9.73 21.83
CA ASP A 12 13.30 -9.30 23.23
C ASP A 12 13.12 -7.78 23.44
N ASP A 13 13.16 -6.95 22.39
CA ASP A 13 13.05 -5.48 22.51
C ASP A 13 11.73 -4.93 21.94
N GLN A 14 10.67 -5.75 21.89
CA GLN A 14 9.34 -5.25 21.49
C GLN A 14 8.61 -4.59 22.67
N PRO A 15 7.87 -3.49 22.43
CA PRO A 15 7.06 -2.89 23.48
C PRO A 15 5.93 -3.86 23.83
N SER A 16 5.60 -3.97 25.12
CA SER A 16 4.43 -4.75 25.52
C SER A 16 3.15 -4.07 25.04
N ILE A 17 2.29 -4.83 24.36
CA ILE A 17 0.94 -4.44 23.93
C ILE A 17 -0.15 -5.07 24.81
N ALA A 18 0.22 -5.65 25.96
CA ALA A 18 -0.69 -6.32 26.88
C ALA A 18 -1.84 -5.40 27.37
N THR A 19 -1.57 -4.11 27.52
CA THR A 19 -2.54 -3.12 28.02
C THR A 19 -3.43 -2.51 26.94
N GLU A 20 -3.18 -2.82 25.66
CA GLU A 20 -3.89 -2.18 24.55
C GLU A 20 -5.32 -2.70 24.44
N ARG A 21 -6.26 -1.78 24.17
CA ARG A 21 -7.70 -2.11 24.14
C ARG A 21 -8.12 -2.73 22.84
N THR A 22 -7.52 -2.28 21.74
CA THR A 22 -7.83 -2.73 20.39
C THR A 22 -6.55 -3.18 19.69
N TRP A 23 -6.68 -3.99 18.64
CA TRP A 23 -5.54 -4.41 17.86
C TRP A 23 -4.95 -3.25 17.05
N GLN A 24 -5.77 -2.25 16.69
CA GLN A 24 -5.33 -1.03 16.01
C GLN A 24 -4.40 -0.20 16.90
N ASP A 25 -4.78 0.02 18.16
CA ASP A 25 -3.94 0.74 19.13
C ASP A 25 -2.60 0.01 19.32
N ALA A 26 -2.64 -1.32 19.46
CA ALA A 26 -1.45 -2.15 19.54
C ALA A 26 -0.55 -2.07 18.30
N VAL A 27 -1.14 -2.02 17.10
CA VAL A 27 -0.39 -1.82 15.84
C VAL A 27 0.28 -0.44 15.83
N CYS A 28 -0.41 0.62 16.24
CA CYS A 28 0.18 1.95 16.34
C CYS A 28 1.36 1.96 17.32
N THR A 29 1.20 1.36 18.51
CA THR A 29 2.28 1.23 19.51
C THR A 29 3.52 0.51 18.94
N LEU A 30 3.31 -0.58 18.19
CA LEU A 30 4.42 -1.31 17.54
C LEU A 30 5.09 -0.50 16.42
N ILE A 31 4.31 0.21 15.61
CA ILE A 31 4.81 1.09 14.54
C ILE A 31 5.64 2.21 15.16
N ASP A 32 5.10 2.93 16.15
CA ASP A 32 5.78 4.01 16.84
C ASP A 32 7.11 3.54 17.43
N HIS A 33 7.12 2.35 18.03
CA HIS A 33 8.35 1.76 18.55
C HIS A 33 9.36 1.48 17.44
N ALA A 34 8.97 0.80 16.36
CA ALA A 34 9.87 0.53 15.23
C ALA A 34 10.40 1.82 14.60
N SER A 35 9.53 2.82 14.44
CA SER A 35 9.83 4.15 13.92
C SER A 35 10.84 4.93 14.77
N VAL A 36 10.66 4.92 16.10
CA VAL A 36 11.57 5.59 17.05
C VAL A 36 12.95 4.94 17.05
N HIS A 37 13.02 3.62 16.89
CA HIS A 37 14.28 2.86 16.90
C HIS A 37 14.92 2.71 15.51
N GLY A 38 14.30 3.28 14.46
CA GLY A 38 14.84 3.17 13.10
C GLY A 38 14.71 1.77 12.48
N SER A 39 13.86 0.90 13.04
CA SER A 39 13.68 -0.47 12.59
C SER A 39 12.68 -0.55 11.43
N CYS A 40 12.98 -1.44 10.48
CA CYS A 40 12.03 -1.76 9.41
C CYS A 40 10.94 -2.68 9.94
N PHE A 41 9.77 -2.68 9.30
CA PHE A 41 8.71 -3.63 9.63
C PHE A 41 7.81 -3.90 8.43
N SER A 42 7.11 -5.02 8.49
CA SER A 42 6.05 -5.42 7.57
C SER A 42 4.75 -5.69 8.31
N SER A 43 3.62 -5.72 7.59
CA SER A 43 2.34 -6.11 8.17
C SER A 43 2.35 -7.56 8.71
N GLY A 44 3.21 -8.42 8.18
CA GLY A 44 3.40 -9.78 8.68
C GLY A 44 4.05 -9.83 10.06
N GLU A 45 5.10 -9.03 10.27
CA GLU A 45 5.78 -8.91 11.57
C GLU A 45 4.87 -8.33 12.65
N LEU A 46 4.13 -7.28 12.32
CA LEU A 46 3.11 -6.70 13.20
C LEU A 46 2.05 -7.75 13.57
N ALA A 47 1.53 -8.49 12.57
CA ALA A 47 0.57 -9.55 12.81
C ALA A 47 1.14 -10.68 13.69
N ARG A 48 2.41 -11.06 13.52
CA ARG A 48 3.09 -12.03 14.38
C ARG A 48 3.18 -11.53 15.82
N ALA A 49 3.66 -10.31 16.04
CA ALA A 49 3.77 -9.71 17.37
C ALA A 49 2.42 -9.71 18.11
N LEU A 50 1.35 -9.24 17.42
CA LEU A 50 -0.01 -9.27 17.94
C LEU A 50 -0.46 -10.69 18.31
N ARG A 51 -0.15 -11.69 17.48
CA ARG A 51 -0.57 -13.08 17.73
C ARG A 51 0.18 -13.73 18.89
N VAL A 52 1.44 -13.38 19.10
CA VAL A 52 2.27 -13.92 20.18
C VAL A 52 1.83 -13.35 21.53
N GLU A 53 1.62 -12.03 21.63
CA GLU A 53 1.31 -11.39 22.91
C GLU A 53 -0.20 -11.32 23.20
N ARG A 54 -1.04 -11.14 22.17
CA ARG A 54 -2.49 -10.90 22.27
C ARG A 54 -3.28 -11.79 21.32
N ALA A 55 -3.19 -13.11 21.54
CA ALA A 55 -3.89 -14.12 20.75
C ALA A 55 -5.42 -13.95 20.73
N ASP A 56 -5.98 -13.21 21.69
CA ASP A 56 -7.40 -12.84 21.81
C ASP A 56 -7.85 -11.78 20.78
N PHE A 57 -6.93 -10.99 20.22
CA PHE A 57 -7.28 -9.97 19.23
C PHE A 57 -7.86 -10.57 17.94
N ARG A 58 -9.02 -10.04 17.55
CA ARG A 58 -9.84 -10.52 16.42
C ARG A 58 -9.64 -9.65 15.18
N PHE A 59 -8.65 -10.02 14.37
CA PHE A 59 -8.32 -9.35 13.11
C PHE A 59 -7.95 -10.37 12.02
N ALA A 60 -8.09 -9.96 10.76
CA ALA A 60 -7.42 -10.62 9.63
C ALA A 60 -6.12 -9.92 9.29
N VAL A 61 -5.12 -10.68 8.83
CA VAL A 61 -3.82 -10.13 8.41
C VAL A 61 -3.99 -9.16 7.24
N THR A 62 -4.93 -9.43 6.33
CA THR A 62 -5.27 -8.52 5.22
C THR A 62 -5.85 -7.19 5.71
N GLU A 63 -6.76 -7.24 6.69
CA GLU A 63 -7.34 -6.05 7.33
C GLU A 63 -6.29 -5.22 8.06
N LEU A 64 -5.36 -5.86 8.77
CA LEU A 64 -4.21 -5.20 9.38
C LEU A 64 -3.33 -4.56 8.30
N GLY A 65 -3.04 -5.27 7.20
CA GLY A 65 -2.26 -4.75 6.09
C GLY A 65 -2.85 -3.47 5.50
N GLU A 66 -4.17 -3.45 5.24
CA GLU A 66 -4.86 -2.26 4.76
C GLU A 66 -4.81 -1.10 5.77
N PHE A 67 -4.98 -1.38 7.05
CA PHE A 67 -4.85 -0.37 8.10
C PHE A 67 -3.45 0.27 8.14
N VAL A 68 -2.38 -0.53 8.06
CA VAL A 68 -1.01 -0.01 8.02
C VAL A 68 -0.77 0.82 6.76
N LYS A 69 -1.28 0.36 5.61
CA LYS A 69 -1.19 1.14 4.37
C LYS A 69 -1.94 2.47 4.50
N ASP A 70 -3.11 2.51 5.15
CA ASP A 70 -3.85 3.76 5.40
C ASP A 70 -3.01 4.75 6.22
N LEU A 71 -2.40 4.28 7.32
CA LEU A 71 -1.49 5.10 8.13
C LEU A 71 -0.34 5.66 7.30
N PHE A 72 0.26 4.83 6.44
CA PHE A 72 1.34 5.24 5.55
C PHE A 72 0.93 6.38 4.61
N HIS A 73 -0.21 6.22 3.91
CA HIS A 73 -0.69 7.24 2.98
C HIS A 73 -1.13 8.53 3.66
N GLN A 74 -1.61 8.46 4.89
CA GLN A 74 -1.92 9.63 5.71
C GLN A 74 -0.68 10.35 6.24
N GLY A 75 0.52 9.79 5.99
CA GLY A 75 1.78 10.33 6.50
C GLY A 75 2.01 10.07 7.99
N ALA A 76 1.26 9.15 8.60
CA ALA A 76 1.36 8.87 10.03
C ALA A 76 2.57 8.00 10.41
N ILE A 77 3.24 7.39 9.44
CA ILE A 77 4.44 6.58 9.67
C ILE A 77 5.68 7.43 9.36
N GLU A 78 6.37 7.83 10.41
CA GLU A 78 7.55 8.69 10.36
C GLU A 78 8.72 8.04 11.11
N TYR A 79 9.94 8.28 10.65
CA TYR A 79 11.18 7.84 11.30
C TYR A 79 11.93 9.05 11.86
N ARG A 80 12.81 8.81 12.83
CA ARG A 80 13.77 9.82 13.28
C ARG A 80 15.16 9.47 12.76
N ASP A 81 15.80 10.41 12.10
CA ASP A 81 17.20 10.26 11.70
C ASP A 81 18.15 10.40 12.90
N ARG A 82 19.45 10.18 12.67
CA ARG A 82 20.49 10.32 13.70
C ARG A 82 20.61 11.72 14.32
N HIS A 83 19.99 12.73 13.72
CA HIS A 83 19.95 14.11 14.18
C HIS A 83 18.60 14.45 14.86
N GLY A 84 17.72 13.46 15.03
CA GLY A 84 16.39 13.62 15.59
C GLY A 84 15.38 14.26 14.64
N GLN A 85 15.76 14.49 13.37
CA GLN A 85 14.86 15.02 12.36
C GLN A 85 13.86 13.95 11.96
N VAL A 86 12.61 14.37 11.85
CA VAL A 86 11.52 13.52 11.39
C VAL A 86 11.64 13.38 9.88
N THR A 87 11.83 12.14 9.43
CA THR A 87 11.85 11.77 8.02
C THR A 87 10.67 10.87 7.72
N ALA A 88 10.10 11.07 6.55
CA ALA A 88 8.89 10.39 6.16
C ALA A 88 9.25 8.94 5.75
N ALA A 89 8.57 7.91 6.28
CA ALA A 89 8.90 6.51 6.00
C ALA A 89 8.89 6.15 4.51
N VAL A 90 9.74 5.26 4.03
CA VAL A 90 9.58 4.70 2.67
C VAL A 90 8.77 3.42 2.72
N GLN A 91 8.06 3.14 1.63
CA GLN A 91 7.36 1.89 1.40
C GLN A 91 8.10 1.13 0.31
N VAL A 92 8.75 0.03 0.69
CA VAL A 92 9.59 -0.78 -0.21
C VAL A 92 8.80 -2.00 -0.67
N PRO A 93 8.49 -2.13 -1.96
CA PRO A 93 7.79 -3.29 -2.48
C PRO A 93 8.67 -4.54 -2.42
N ARG A 94 8.12 -5.63 -1.90
CA ARG A 94 8.76 -6.94 -1.83
C ARG A 94 7.80 -8.03 -2.30
N ARG A 95 8.34 -9.20 -2.59
CA ARG A 95 7.57 -10.40 -2.92
C ARG A 95 8.03 -11.54 -2.03
N THR A 96 7.08 -12.29 -1.51
CA THR A 96 7.36 -13.45 -0.67
C THR A 96 7.96 -14.60 -1.49
N ASP A 97 8.91 -15.31 -0.90
CA ASP A 97 9.46 -16.59 -1.33
C ASP A 97 8.53 -17.76 -0.93
N GLY A 98 7.60 -17.52 0.00
CA GLY A 98 6.65 -18.52 0.47
C GLY A 98 7.19 -19.39 1.60
N ARG A 99 8.08 -18.85 2.44
CA ARG A 99 8.68 -19.57 3.58
C ARG A 99 7.69 -19.82 4.71
N SER A 100 6.61 -19.06 4.75
CA SER A 100 5.58 -19.12 5.79
C SER A 100 4.22 -19.57 5.22
N ARG A 101 3.12 -19.14 5.84
CA ARG A 101 1.76 -19.42 5.37
C ARG A 101 1.32 -18.54 4.20
N THR A 102 2.09 -17.51 3.89
CA THR A 102 1.83 -16.64 2.75
C THR A 102 2.36 -17.30 1.47
N PRO A 103 1.56 -17.48 0.42
CA PRO A 103 2.03 -18.08 -0.84
C PRO A 103 3.23 -17.33 -1.43
N ALA A 104 4.10 -18.04 -2.15
CA ALA A 104 5.18 -17.42 -2.91
C ALA A 104 4.63 -16.45 -3.96
N GLY A 105 5.37 -15.37 -4.23
CA GLY A 105 4.98 -14.31 -5.17
C GLY A 105 3.94 -13.34 -4.63
N THR A 106 3.51 -13.46 -3.38
CA THR A 106 2.59 -12.49 -2.77
C THR A 106 3.31 -11.17 -2.59
N GLU A 107 2.70 -10.11 -3.12
CA GLU A 107 3.18 -8.75 -2.99
C GLU A 107 2.92 -8.19 -1.60
N VAL A 108 3.97 -7.65 -1.00
CA VAL A 108 3.92 -7.03 0.32
C VAL A 108 4.79 -5.78 0.34
N PHE A 109 4.56 -4.92 1.33
CA PHE A 109 5.38 -3.75 1.56
C PHE A 109 6.16 -3.88 2.87
N VAL A 110 7.42 -3.46 2.83
CA VAL A 110 8.26 -3.22 4.00
C VAL A 110 8.34 -1.71 4.21
N TYR A 111 8.01 -1.26 5.41
CA TYR A 111 8.14 0.13 5.82
C TYR A 111 9.51 0.32 6.45
N ALA A 112 10.24 1.34 6.00
CA ALA A 112 11.64 1.52 6.37
C ALA A 112 12.05 3.00 6.42
N PRO A 113 13.16 3.36 7.10
CA PRO A 113 13.71 4.72 7.04
C PRO A 113 14.30 5.07 5.67
N THR A 114 14.84 4.07 4.96
CA THR A 114 15.44 4.23 3.63
C THR A 114 15.16 3.03 2.74
N PRO A 115 15.19 3.18 1.40
CA PRO A 115 14.92 2.07 0.48
C PRO A 115 15.92 0.92 0.64
N VAL A 116 17.20 1.23 0.89
CA VAL A 116 18.27 0.24 1.07
C VAL A 116 18.00 -0.63 2.30
N LEU A 117 17.58 -0.04 3.41
CA LEU A 117 17.25 -0.81 4.62
C LEU A 117 16.02 -1.69 4.41
N GLY A 118 14.96 -1.15 3.80
CA GLY A 118 13.75 -1.94 3.53
C GLY A 118 13.98 -3.09 2.53
N GLN A 119 14.93 -2.95 1.60
CA GLN A 119 15.32 -4.02 0.68
C GLN A 119 16.17 -5.10 1.37
N ALA A 120 17.02 -4.71 2.33
CA ALA A 120 17.86 -5.64 3.08
C ALA A 120 17.10 -6.37 4.20
N HIS A 121 15.97 -5.81 4.67
CA HIS A 121 15.18 -6.36 5.77
C HIS A 121 14.58 -7.74 5.43
N ASP A 122 14.71 -8.70 6.35
CA ASP A 122 13.99 -9.97 6.30
C ASP A 122 12.58 -9.78 6.86
N PHE A 123 11.58 -9.97 6.01
CA PHE A 123 10.19 -9.61 6.34
C PHE A 123 9.28 -10.85 6.41
N GLU A 124 9.75 -12.00 5.93
CA GLU A 124 8.94 -13.23 5.91
C GLU A 124 8.98 -13.92 7.25
N VAL A 125 7.92 -13.69 8.02
CA VAL A 125 7.75 -14.32 9.33
C VAL A 125 6.63 -15.35 9.34
N GLU A 126 6.77 -16.34 10.22
CA GLU A 126 5.66 -17.22 10.56
C GLU A 126 4.67 -16.49 11.46
N ILE A 127 3.43 -16.34 10.98
CA ILE A 127 2.33 -15.75 11.76
C ILE A 127 1.55 -16.88 12.44
N PRO A 128 1.54 -16.97 13.79
CA PRO A 128 0.78 -17.97 14.51
C PRO A 128 -0.70 -17.93 14.13
N ARG A 129 -1.37 -19.08 14.22
CA ARG A 129 -2.82 -19.15 14.00
C ARG A 129 -3.53 -18.32 15.06
N PRO A 130 -4.69 -17.72 14.73
CA PRO A 130 -5.53 -17.07 15.74
C PRO A 130 -5.86 -18.07 16.85
N GLY A 131 -5.82 -17.60 18.11
CA GLY A 131 -6.25 -18.39 19.27
C GLY A 131 -7.77 -18.59 19.36
N PHE A 132 -8.51 -18.21 18.32
CA PHE A 132 -9.96 -18.30 18.23
C PHE A 132 -10.39 -18.87 16.88
N THR A 133 -11.61 -19.41 16.83
CA THR A 133 -12.26 -19.78 15.57
C THR A 133 -13.07 -18.57 15.07
N PRO A 134 -12.79 -18.04 13.87
CA PRO A 134 -13.57 -16.94 13.31
C PRO A 134 -15.04 -17.33 13.14
N THR A 135 -15.93 -16.42 13.52
CA THR A 135 -17.38 -16.53 13.29
C THR A 135 -17.69 -16.53 11.78
N ALA A 136 -18.91 -16.91 11.40
CA ALA A 136 -19.32 -16.88 10.00
C ALA A 136 -19.22 -15.47 9.39
N LEU A 137 -19.63 -14.44 10.15
CA LEU A 137 -19.54 -13.04 9.74
C LEU A 137 -18.09 -12.59 9.55
N GLU A 138 -17.19 -12.95 10.46
CA GLU A 138 -15.77 -12.64 10.32
C GLU A 138 -15.14 -13.34 9.13
N ARG A 139 -15.48 -14.63 8.89
CA ARG A 139 -15.01 -15.33 7.69
C ARG A 139 -15.46 -14.63 6.40
N GLN A 140 -16.71 -14.18 6.36
CA GLN A 140 -17.23 -13.42 5.22
C GLN A 140 -16.47 -12.08 5.05
N ARG A 141 -16.24 -11.34 6.13
CA ARG A 141 -15.46 -10.09 6.11
C ARG A 141 -14.03 -10.32 5.62
N PHE A 142 -13.37 -11.37 6.12
CA PHE A 142 -12.01 -11.72 5.75
C PHE A 142 -11.91 -12.17 4.29
N ALA A 143 -12.89 -12.95 3.82
CA ALA A 143 -12.99 -13.35 2.42
C ALA A 143 -13.25 -12.14 1.49
N ALA A 144 -14.11 -11.20 1.90
CA ALA A 144 -14.35 -9.97 1.15
C ALA A 144 -13.09 -9.10 1.03
N ALA A 145 -12.33 -8.95 2.12
CA ALA A 145 -11.05 -8.23 2.09
C ALA A 145 -10.03 -8.90 1.14
N ALA A 146 -9.94 -10.23 1.19
CA ALA A 146 -9.07 -10.99 0.28
C ALA A 146 -9.54 -10.89 -1.20
N ALA A 147 -10.86 -10.90 -1.44
CA ALA A 147 -11.41 -10.73 -2.79
C ALA A 147 -11.15 -9.32 -3.31
N GLN A 148 -11.29 -8.29 -2.48
CA GLN A 148 -10.96 -6.91 -2.84
C GLN A 148 -9.47 -6.76 -3.18
N ALA A 149 -8.59 -7.42 -2.42
CA ALA A 149 -7.17 -7.52 -2.71
C ALA A 149 -6.83 -8.35 -3.95
N ASN A 150 -7.80 -8.98 -4.63
CA ASN A 150 -7.65 -9.68 -5.91
C ASN A 150 -8.60 -9.17 -7.02
N ALA A 151 -9.41 -8.16 -6.73
CA ALA A 151 -10.33 -7.58 -7.70
C ALA A 151 -9.58 -6.90 -8.84
N GLU A 152 -10.17 -6.98 -10.03
CA GLU A 152 -9.72 -6.30 -11.24
C GLU A 152 -9.54 -4.80 -10.99
N MET A 153 -8.48 -4.23 -11.56
CA MET A 153 -8.21 -2.81 -11.47
C MET A 153 -9.05 -2.08 -12.52
N VAL A 154 -10.11 -1.43 -12.04
CA VAL A 154 -11.04 -0.71 -12.90
C VAL A 154 -11.12 0.76 -12.50
N ALA A 155 -10.87 1.65 -13.45
CA ALA A 155 -11.15 3.07 -13.29
C ALA A 155 -12.64 3.33 -13.54
N SER A 156 -13.25 4.24 -12.79
CA SER A 156 -14.68 4.53 -12.91
C SER A 156 -14.95 6.03 -12.96
N VAL A 157 -15.89 6.44 -13.79
CA VAL A 157 -16.29 7.84 -13.93
C VAL A 157 -17.46 8.13 -13.01
N HIS A 158 -17.28 9.09 -12.11
CA HIS A 158 -18.33 9.53 -11.20
C HIS A 158 -19.43 10.34 -11.92
N GLY A 159 -20.55 10.57 -11.22
CA GLY A 159 -21.67 11.38 -11.73
C GLY A 159 -21.29 12.83 -12.09
N ASP A 160 -20.17 13.33 -11.55
CA ASP A 160 -19.60 14.65 -11.83
C ASP A 160 -18.61 14.65 -13.02
N GLY A 161 -18.49 13.54 -13.74
CA GLY A 161 -17.62 13.40 -14.91
C GLY A 161 -16.12 13.26 -14.58
N ARG A 162 -15.75 13.05 -13.32
CA ARG A 162 -14.35 12.81 -12.93
C ARG A 162 -14.00 11.33 -12.96
N LEU A 163 -12.86 11.00 -13.56
CA LEU A 163 -12.31 9.65 -13.55
C LEU A 163 -11.67 9.38 -12.19
N CYS A 164 -12.05 8.27 -11.55
CA CYS A 164 -11.48 7.79 -10.30
C CYS A 164 -10.61 6.56 -10.56
N ILE A 165 -9.32 6.69 -10.26
CA ILE A 165 -8.37 5.57 -10.29
C ILE A 165 -8.29 4.97 -8.87
N PRO A 166 -8.50 3.65 -8.71
CA PRO A 166 -8.43 3.01 -7.41
C PRO A 166 -7.00 2.98 -6.88
N ARG A 167 -6.86 3.15 -5.56
CA ARG A 167 -5.58 3.05 -4.81
C ARG A 167 -4.72 1.88 -5.25
N ARG A 168 -5.33 0.70 -5.39
CA ARG A 168 -4.64 -0.53 -5.79
C ARG A 168 -3.82 -0.37 -7.07
N ALA A 169 -4.32 0.38 -8.05
CA ALA A 169 -3.57 0.58 -9.29
C ALA A 169 -2.24 1.29 -9.03
N PHE A 170 -2.25 2.31 -8.16
CA PHE A 170 -1.03 2.97 -7.74
C PHE A 170 -0.14 2.08 -6.88
N GLU A 171 -0.69 1.21 -6.02
CA GLU A 171 0.10 0.23 -5.28
C GLU A 171 0.81 -0.76 -6.20
N GLN A 172 0.11 -1.25 -7.24
CA GLN A 172 0.71 -2.13 -8.26
C GLN A 172 1.79 -1.40 -9.06
N LEU A 173 1.56 -0.13 -9.41
CA LEU A 173 2.57 0.68 -10.07
C LEU A 173 3.78 0.96 -9.16
N SER A 174 3.55 1.19 -7.86
CA SER A 174 4.61 1.30 -6.85
C SER A 174 5.42 0.01 -6.76
N HIS A 175 4.75 -1.15 -6.80
CA HIS A 175 5.41 -2.45 -6.90
C HIS A 175 6.28 -2.61 -8.15
N ALA A 176 5.77 -2.17 -9.30
CA ALA A 176 6.49 -2.26 -10.57
C ALA A 176 7.71 -1.33 -10.65
N THR A 177 7.60 -0.13 -10.07
CA THR A 177 8.62 0.94 -10.20
C THR A 177 9.57 1.04 -9.01
N GLY A 178 9.18 0.55 -7.82
CA GLY A 178 9.91 0.79 -6.57
C GLY A 178 9.67 2.17 -5.96
N VAL A 179 8.86 3.02 -6.60
CA VAL A 179 8.59 4.39 -6.13
C VAL A 179 7.51 4.36 -5.05
N SER A 180 7.83 4.84 -3.85
CA SER A 180 6.85 4.97 -2.77
C SER A 180 5.84 6.08 -3.08
N ILE A 181 4.57 5.86 -2.71
CA ILE A 181 3.47 6.81 -2.94
C ILE A 181 2.69 7.09 -1.66
N ARG A 182 2.29 8.34 -1.45
CA ARG A 182 1.52 8.78 -0.29
C ARG A 182 0.39 9.70 -0.69
N GLY A 183 -0.51 9.93 0.26
CA GLY A 183 -1.49 10.99 0.15
C GLY A 183 -0.79 12.35 0.01
N GLY A 184 -1.24 13.16 -0.94
CA GLY A 184 -0.64 14.45 -1.26
C GLY A 184 0.51 14.40 -2.26
N ASP A 185 1.09 13.23 -2.55
CA ASP A 185 2.10 13.10 -3.59
C ASP A 185 1.51 13.42 -4.97
N LYS A 186 2.38 13.86 -5.87
CA LYS A 186 2.02 14.18 -7.24
C LYS A 186 2.10 12.95 -8.12
N ILE A 187 1.20 12.89 -9.09
CA ILE A 187 1.25 11.96 -10.21
C ILE A 187 1.14 12.75 -11.50
N TRP A 188 1.53 12.13 -12.60
CA TRP A 188 1.58 12.77 -13.92
C TRP A 188 0.70 12.00 -14.89
N VAL A 189 -0.24 12.70 -15.50
CA VAL A 189 -1.25 12.11 -16.39
C VAL A 189 -1.05 12.65 -17.80
N GLY A 190 -0.86 11.75 -18.75
CA GLY A 190 -0.75 12.06 -20.18
C GLY A 190 -1.80 11.33 -20.99
N VAL A 191 -2.02 11.77 -22.22
CA VAL A 191 -2.89 11.08 -23.19
C VAL A 191 -2.06 10.69 -24.40
N GLU A 192 -1.99 9.40 -24.68
CA GLU A 192 -1.43 8.88 -25.92
C GLU A 192 -2.53 8.82 -26.97
N LEU A 193 -2.37 9.61 -28.03
CA LEU A 193 -3.29 9.64 -29.17
C LEU A 193 -2.86 8.59 -30.19
N GLY A 194 -3.75 7.66 -30.54
CA GLY A 194 -3.47 6.55 -31.45
C GLY A 194 -4.74 5.91 -32.02
N ALA A 195 -4.66 4.62 -32.40
CA ALA A 195 -5.82 3.85 -32.88
C ALA A 195 -6.91 3.65 -31.81
N GLY A 196 -6.53 3.79 -30.53
CA GLY A 196 -7.41 4.00 -29.39
C GLY A 196 -6.77 5.05 -28.49
N GLU A 197 -7.58 5.88 -27.84
CA GLU A 197 -7.10 6.86 -26.87
C GLU A 197 -6.73 6.14 -25.58
N THR A 198 -5.49 6.30 -25.14
CA THR A 198 -4.99 5.68 -23.91
C THR A 198 -4.57 6.77 -22.94
N LEU A 199 -5.11 6.71 -21.73
CA LEU A 199 -4.66 7.56 -20.64
C LEU A 199 -3.49 6.89 -19.93
N ARG A 200 -2.38 7.61 -19.83
CA ARG A 200 -1.16 7.18 -19.15
C ARG A 200 -1.02 7.87 -17.81
N VAL A 201 -0.61 7.12 -16.79
CA VAL A 201 -0.38 7.67 -15.45
C VAL A 201 0.96 7.22 -14.90
N TYR A 202 1.78 8.17 -14.46
CA TYR A 202 3.13 7.94 -13.96
C TYR A 202 3.30 8.44 -12.52
N LEU A 203 4.22 7.82 -11.79
CA LEU A 203 4.65 8.24 -10.44
C LEU A 203 5.84 9.21 -10.47
N GLU A 204 6.34 9.55 -11.64
CA GLU A 204 7.42 10.52 -11.83
C GLU A 204 7.08 11.47 -12.99
N GLN A 205 7.70 12.65 -13.01
CA GLN A 205 7.44 13.66 -14.02
C GLN A 205 7.80 13.16 -15.42
N ARG A 206 6.90 13.44 -16.38
CA ARG A 206 7.07 13.13 -17.80
C ARG A 206 6.66 14.32 -18.66
N ASP A 207 7.34 14.47 -19.79
CA ASP A 207 7.01 15.50 -20.78
C ASP A 207 5.61 15.26 -21.35
N GLY A 208 4.85 16.34 -21.51
CA GLY A 208 3.48 16.27 -22.05
C GLY A 208 2.42 15.71 -21.08
N CYS A 209 2.77 15.53 -19.80
CA CYS A 209 1.83 15.12 -18.76
C CYS A 209 1.42 16.29 -17.86
N ASP A 210 0.16 16.29 -17.43
CA ASP A 210 -0.39 17.21 -16.45
C ASP A 210 -0.22 16.66 -15.03
N GLU A 211 0.03 17.55 -14.08
CA GLU A 211 0.23 17.21 -12.67
C GLU A 211 -1.13 17.05 -11.94
N HIS A 212 -1.27 15.97 -11.17
CA HIS A 212 -2.42 15.75 -10.30
C HIS A 212 -1.98 15.28 -8.91
N GLY A 213 -2.66 15.75 -7.86
CA GLY A 213 -2.38 15.33 -6.48
C GLY A 213 -3.16 14.07 -6.09
N LEU A 214 -2.48 13.13 -5.41
CA LEU A 214 -3.12 12.01 -4.73
C LEU A 214 -3.94 12.50 -3.54
N GLN A 215 -5.16 11.98 -3.40
CA GLN A 215 -6.02 12.31 -2.28
C GLN A 215 -5.40 11.82 -0.96
N PRO A 216 -5.31 12.71 0.06
CA PRO A 216 -4.64 12.40 1.33
C PRO A 216 -5.20 11.19 2.08
N ASP A 217 -6.51 10.97 1.97
CA ASP A 217 -7.23 10.03 2.81
C ASP A 217 -7.16 8.58 2.31
N ARG A 218 -6.90 8.36 1.01
CA ARG A 218 -7.01 7.01 0.40
C ARG A 218 -6.04 6.70 -0.74
N GLY A 219 -5.11 7.59 -1.09
CA GLY A 219 -4.19 7.36 -2.23
C GLY A 219 -4.94 7.15 -3.55
N ARG A 220 -6.03 7.88 -3.75
CA ARG A 220 -6.85 7.86 -4.98
C ARG A 220 -6.63 9.13 -5.76
N VAL A 221 -6.91 9.12 -7.05
CA VAL A 221 -6.94 10.35 -7.85
C VAL A 221 -8.31 10.50 -8.47
N ARG A 222 -8.83 11.72 -8.40
CA ARG A 222 -9.98 12.16 -9.19
C ARG A 222 -9.58 13.35 -10.03
N PHE A 223 -9.74 13.24 -11.34
CA PHE A 223 -9.43 14.34 -12.23
C PHE A 223 -10.43 14.42 -13.38
N THR A 224 -10.55 15.62 -13.95
CA THR A 224 -11.32 15.90 -15.14
C THR A 224 -10.54 15.45 -16.38
N ALA A 225 -11.25 15.19 -17.47
CA ALA A 225 -10.61 14.86 -18.74
C ALA A 225 -9.51 15.88 -19.09
N PRO A 226 -8.29 15.44 -19.45
CA PRO A 226 -7.25 16.31 -19.99
C PRO A 226 -7.76 17.09 -21.20
N ALA A 227 -7.14 18.23 -21.52
CA ALA A 227 -7.62 19.12 -22.59
C ALA A 227 -7.64 18.46 -23.98
N SER A 228 -6.88 17.38 -24.17
CA SER A 228 -6.89 16.55 -25.38
C SER A 228 -8.12 15.66 -25.51
N LEU A 229 -8.90 15.47 -24.45
CA LEU A 229 -10.13 14.68 -24.42
C LEU A 229 -11.34 15.60 -24.24
N THR A 230 -12.47 15.26 -24.89
CA THR A 230 -13.68 16.10 -24.81
C THR A 230 -14.32 16.03 -23.41
N SER A 231 -14.51 14.83 -22.86
CA SER A 231 -15.05 14.58 -21.52
C SER A 231 -15.06 13.10 -21.19
N PHE A 232 -15.09 12.73 -19.91
CA PHE A 232 -15.46 11.37 -19.50
C PHE A 232 -16.97 11.20 -19.38
N THR A 233 -17.50 10.08 -19.86
CA THR A 233 -18.92 9.73 -19.73
C THR A 233 -19.23 9.25 -18.31
N PRO A 234 -20.14 9.91 -17.56
CA PRO A 234 -20.52 9.46 -16.22
C PRO A 234 -20.98 8.01 -16.19
N GLY A 235 -20.50 7.24 -15.22
CA GLY A 235 -20.79 5.81 -15.09
C GLY A 235 -19.92 4.88 -15.96
N ALA A 236 -19.12 5.42 -16.88
CA ALA A 236 -18.19 4.60 -17.66
C ALA A 236 -17.14 3.94 -16.76
N ARG A 237 -16.68 2.77 -17.20
CA ARG A 237 -15.68 1.94 -16.52
C ARG A 237 -14.60 1.57 -17.51
N PHE A 238 -13.35 1.63 -17.09
CA PHE A 238 -12.20 1.35 -17.94
C PHE A 238 -11.25 0.38 -17.25
N ALA A 239 -10.71 -0.57 -18.00
CA ALA A 239 -9.67 -1.46 -17.50
C ALA A 239 -8.38 -0.69 -17.25
N ILE A 240 -7.63 -1.11 -16.24
CA ILE A 240 -6.31 -0.56 -15.91
C ILE A 240 -5.29 -1.68 -16.02
N GLU A 241 -4.24 -1.44 -16.78
CA GLU A 241 -3.06 -2.30 -16.85
C GLU A 241 -1.84 -1.57 -16.31
N VAL A 242 -0.93 -2.30 -15.70
CA VAL A 242 0.40 -1.78 -15.36
C VAL A 242 1.32 -2.15 -16.51
N ASP A 243 1.84 -1.14 -17.20
CA ASP A 243 2.70 -1.29 -18.37
C ASP A 243 4.03 -0.57 -18.11
N GLY A 244 5.06 -1.37 -17.77
CA GLY A 244 6.38 -0.86 -17.43
C GLY A 244 6.35 0.07 -16.22
N ASP A 245 6.58 1.35 -16.47
CA ASP A 245 6.68 2.41 -15.46
C ASP A 245 5.42 3.29 -15.35
N GLY A 246 4.32 2.90 -15.98
CA GLY A 246 3.04 3.62 -15.91
C GLY A 246 1.80 2.73 -15.85
N LEU A 247 0.67 3.36 -15.55
CA LEU A 247 -0.65 2.77 -15.79
C LEU A 247 -1.09 3.07 -17.21
N SER A 248 -1.69 2.08 -17.85
CA SER A 248 -2.42 2.20 -19.10
C SER A 248 -3.91 2.06 -18.83
N ILE A 249 -4.70 3.05 -19.24
CA ILE A 249 -6.16 3.01 -19.14
C ILE A 249 -6.71 3.23 -20.56
N ALA A 250 -7.15 2.14 -21.19
CA ALA A 250 -7.81 2.19 -22.48
C ALA A 250 -9.17 2.89 -22.31
N LEU A 251 -9.43 3.93 -23.10
CA LEU A 251 -10.66 4.73 -23.00
C LEU A 251 -11.84 4.14 -23.79
N ASP A 252 -11.73 2.86 -24.17
CA ASP A 252 -12.85 2.04 -24.62
C ASP A 252 -13.61 1.54 -23.38
N PRO A 253 -14.88 1.94 -23.18
CA PRO A 253 -15.65 1.54 -22.02
C PRO A 253 -15.78 0.02 -21.95
N LEU A 254 -15.61 -0.55 -20.75
CA LEU A 254 -16.00 -1.93 -20.49
C LEU A 254 -17.52 -2.05 -20.71
N ASP A 255 -17.93 -3.00 -21.55
CA ASP A 255 -19.33 -3.34 -21.73
C ASP A 255 -19.94 -3.72 -20.37
N GLY A 256 -21.02 -3.02 -20.00
CA GLY A 256 -21.72 -3.17 -18.71
C GLY A 256 -22.72 -4.30 -18.69
#